data_AF-X1BE01-F1
#
_entry.id   AF-X1BE01-F1
#
_cell.length_a   1.000
_cell.length_b   1.000
_cell.length_c   1.000
_cell.angle_alpha   90.00
_cell.angle_beta   90.00
_cell.angle_gamma   90.00
#
_symmetry.space_group_name_H-M   'P 1'
#
loop_
_entity.id
_entity.type
_entity.pdbx_description
1 polymer ?
#
loop_
_entity_poly.entity_id
_entity_poly.type
_entity_poly.pdbx_seq_one_letter_code
_entity_poly.pdbx_strand_id
1 'polypeptide(L)'
;DPEFYESISEYLVEENIDQNVAKNYEEAKVRYLDYIIGHLQLSELTDRSIAAFSSDYALYWFDYLAGYDTIFVELGWHHDTQKHIALCRGAATVQQKDWGSIIVWNDIDRENDQRNDPRGDYKTGPEMLDDMLISYEAGADYVIVFNYPTDPPGNPYGILTDEHFDVIQQFWSYMQQNPQDYGKTQAQAALVLPENYAWGMRHVDDRIWGYWGPDELSEQIWNLSQNLLDQYGLALDIVYDDQNYPLTDIYTEIIYWNSTG
;
A
#
# COMPACT_ATOMS: atom_id res chain seq x y z
N ASP A 1 -13.53 -5.95 -0.51
CA ASP A 1 -14.92 -6.11 -0.97
C ASP A 1 -15.59 -4.75 -0.89
N PRO A 2 -15.76 -4.03 -2.01
CA PRO A 2 -16.53 -2.78 -2.04
C PRO A 2 -17.95 -2.93 -1.47
N GLU A 3 -18.58 -4.12 -1.60
CA GLU A 3 -19.95 -4.38 -1.11
C GLU A 3 -20.01 -4.53 0.42
N PHE A 4 -18.98 -5.12 1.05
CA PHE A 4 -18.84 -5.11 2.51
C PHE A 4 -18.88 -3.67 3.07
N TYR A 5 -18.28 -2.71 2.35
CA TYR A 5 -18.23 -1.29 2.74
C TYR A 5 -19.53 -0.51 2.43
N GLU A 6 -20.47 -1.04 1.65
CA GLU A 6 -21.82 -0.46 1.49
C GLU A 6 -22.69 -0.73 2.74
N SER A 7 -22.53 -1.90 3.35
CA SER A 7 -23.23 -2.30 4.58
C SER A 7 -22.75 -1.57 5.85
N ILE A 8 -21.56 -0.95 5.81
CA ILE A 8 -20.99 -0.19 6.93
C ILE A 8 -21.81 1.06 7.28
N SER A 9 -22.70 1.54 6.40
CA SER A 9 -23.61 2.64 6.77
C SER A 9 -24.50 2.30 7.97
N GLU A 10 -24.97 1.05 8.08
CA GLU A 10 -25.72 0.58 9.26
C GLU A 10 -24.80 0.38 10.48
N TYR A 11 -23.57 -0.08 10.26
CA TYR A 11 -22.55 -0.25 11.30
C TYR A 11 -22.09 1.09 11.91
N LEU A 12 -21.92 2.12 11.09
CA LEU A 12 -21.61 3.48 11.52
C LEU A 12 -22.78 4.13 12.25
N VAL A 13 -24.03 3.80 11.89
CA VAL A 13 -25.22 4.26 12.62
C VAL A 13 -25.29 3.61 14.00
N GLU A 14 -25.00 2.30 14.12
CA GLU A 14 -24.92 1.62 15.41
C GLU A 14 -23.73 2.10 16.27
N GLU A 15 -22.53 2.27 15.71
CA GLU A 15 -21.35 2.74 16.45
C GLU A 15 -21.42 4.22 16.87
N ASN A 16 -22.15 5.06 16.12
CA ASN A 16 -22.37 6.48 16.46
C ASN A 16 -23.37 6.63 17.62
N ILE A 17 -24.26 5.64 17.83
CA ILE A 17 -25.13 5.57 19.01
C ILE A 17 -24.33 5.21 20.26
N ASP A 18 -23.27 4.40 20.14
CA ASP A 18 -22.43 3.93 21.25
C ASP A 18 -21.17 4.78 21.51
N GLN A 19 -20.94 5.88 20.77
CA GLN A 19 -19.72 6.70 20.80
C GLN A 19 -18.40 5.95 20.47
N ASN A 20 -18.49 4.85 19.71
CA ASN A 20 -17.32 4.07 19.32
C ASN A 20 -16.63 4.57 18.04
N VAL A 21 -17.24 5.49 17.28
CA VAL A 21 -16.57 6.11 16.12
C VAL A 21 -15.60 7.20 16.60
N ALA A 22 -14.37 7.20 16.09
CA ALA A 22 -13.44 8.30 16.31
C ALA A 22 -14.10 9.62 15.86
N LYS A 23 -13.89 10.73 16.58
CA LYS A 23 -14.59 11.99 16.28
C LYS A 23 -13.95 12.77 15.13
N ASN A 24 -12.68 12.49 14.84
CA ASN A 24 -11.88 13.14 13.83
C ASN A 24 -10.66 12.25 13.47
N TYR A 25 -9.90 12.68 12.46
CA TYR A 25 -8.75 11.95 11.96
C TYR A 25 -7.60 11.80 12.96
N GLU A 26 -7.40 12.75 13.86
CA GLU A 26 -6.38 12.64 14.92
C GLU A 26 -6.74 11.51 15.91
N GLU A 27 -7.99 11.45 16.35
CA GLU A 27 -8.46 10.37 17.22
C GLU A 27 -8.40 9.00 16.52
N ALA A 28 -8.68 8.95 15.20
CA ALA A 28 -8.55 7.72 14.43
C ALA A 28 -7.10 7.23 14.35
N LYS A 29 -6.14 8.14 14.08
CA LYS A 29 -4.71 7.81 14.14
C LYS A 29 -4.35 7.22 15.49
N VAL A 30 -4.65 7.91 16.59
CA VAL A 30 -4.27 7.46 17.94
C VAL A 30 -4.81 6.06 18.22
N ARG A 31 -6.09 5.82 17.92
CA ARG A 31 -6.71 4.50 18.13
C ARG A 31 -6.09 3.41 17.27
N TYR A 32 -5.78 3.71 16.02
CA TYR A 32 -5.12 2.76 15.11
C TYR A 32 -3.73 2.40 15.61
N LEU A 33 -2.91 3.38 15.99
CA LEU A 33 -1.58 3.15 16.56
C LEU A 33 -1.66 2.36 17.88
N ASP A 34 -2.56 2.74 18.79
CA ASP A 34 -2.79 2.03 20.05
C ASP A 34 -3.22 0.57 19.83
N TYR A 35 -4.08 0.33 18.83
CA TYR A 35 -4.50 -1.01 18.45
C TYR A 35 -3.32 -1.85 17.97
N ILE A 36 -2.53 -1.37 17.00
CA ILE A 36 -1.40 -2.15 16.48
C ILE A 36 -0.35 -2.38 17.57
N ILE A 37 0.06 -1.34 18.29
CA ILE A 37 1.10 -1.44 19.33
C ILE A 37 0.66 -2.37 20.46
N GLY A 38 -0.56 -2.18 20.98
CA GLY A 38 -1.05 -2.92 22.14
C GLY A 38 -1.58 -4.31 21.81
N HIS A 39 -2.41 -4.44 20.76
CA HIS A 39 -3.08 -5.69 20.43
C HIS A 39 -2.19 -6.66 19.68
N LEU A 40 -1.41 -6.18 18.70
CA LEU A 40 -0.47 -7.02 17.94
C LEU A 40 0.86 -7.21 18.66
N GLN A 41 1.04 -6.59 19.83
CA GLN A 41 2.25 -6.67 20.67
C GLN A 41 3.52 -6.29 19.91
N LEU A 42 3.45 -5.31 19.00
CA LEU A 42 4.64 -4.82 18.29
C LEU A 42 5.74 -4.37 19.26
N SER A 43 5.38 -3.79 20.40
CA SER A 43 6.34 -3.41 21.44
C SER A 43 7.19 -4.59 21.91
N GLU A 44 6.62 -5.80 22.00
CA GLU A 44 7.34 -7.01 22.41
C GLU A 44 8.37 -7.43 21.35
N LEU A 45 8.04 -7.27 20.06
CA LEU A 45 8.98 -7.54 18.97
C LEU A 45 10.12 -6.53 19.00
N THR A 46 9.80 -5.23 19.10
CA THR A 46 10.77 -4.15 19.19
C THR A 46 11.70 -4.33 20.39
N ASP A 47 11.17 -4.59 21.58
CA ASP A 47 11.93 -4.78 22.83
C ASP A 47 12.88 -5.98 22.76
N ARG A 48 12.56 -6.97 21.90
CA ARG A 48 13.39 -8.15 21.63
C ARG A 48 14.29 -8.02 20.40
N SER A 49 14.27 -6.86 19.74
CA SER A 49 14.99 -6.62 18.49
C SER A 49 14.63 -7.65 17.40
N ILE A 50 13.36 -8.03 17.32
CA ILE A 50 12.80 -8.88 16.27
C ILE A 50 12.20 -7.95 15.22
N ALA A 51 12.69 -8.05 13.99
CA ALA A 51 12.16 -7.26 12.88
C ALA A 51 10.69 -7.61 12.60
N ALA A 52 9.84 -6.59 12.52
CA ALA A 52 8.42 -6.73 12.25
C ALA A 52 8.11 -6.42 10.79
N PHE A 53 7.40 -7.34 10.13
CA PHE A 53 6.97 -7.22 8.74
C PHE A 53 5.45 -7.22 8.66
N SER A 54 4.90 -6.45 7.73
CA SER A 54 3.48 -6.52 7.35
C SER A 54 3.30 -6.33 5.85
N SER A 55 2.11 -6.62 5.35
CA SER A 55 1.63 -6.13 4.06
C SER A 55 0.38 -5.28 4.26
N ASP A 56 0.20 -4.29 3.39
CA ASP A 56 -1.01 -3.50 3.37
C ASP A 56 -1.28 -2.95 1.96
N TYR A 57 -2.44 -2.33 1.76
CA TYR A 57 -2.84 -1.69 0.52
C TYR A 57 -3.18 -0.20 0.68
N ALA A 58 -2.99 0.42 1.86
CA ALA A 58 -3.36 1.83 2.04
C ALA A 58 -2.60 2.62 3.13
N LEU A 59 -2.38 2.05 4.31
CA LEU A 59 -2.03 2.79 5.52
C LEU A 59 -0.55 2.75 5.90
N TYR A 60 0.32 2.56 4.89
CA TYR A 60 1.78 2.39 5.04
C TYR A 60 2.44 3.38 6.00
N TRP A 61 2.10 4.67 5.89
CA TRP A 61 2.64 5.71 6.77
C TRP A 61 2.37 5.41 8.24
N PHE A 62 1.14 5.02 8.56
CA PHE A 62 0.69 4.77 9.92
C PHE A 62 1.16 3.43 10.46
N ASP A 63 1.28 2.41 9.60
CA ASP A 63 1.93 1.15 9.95
C ASP A 63 3.40 1.36 10.38
N TYR A 64 4.16 2.19 9.66
CA TYR A 64 5.52 2.53 10.08
C TYR A 64 5.54 3.31 11.40
N LEU A 65 4.62 4.27 11.59
CA LEU A 65 4.46 4.96 12.88
C LEU A 65 4.14 4.00 14.03
N ALA A 66 3.41 2.91 13.76
CA ALA A 66 3.10 1.89 14.75
C ALA A 66 4.30 1.01 15.11
N GLY A 67 5.37 1.04 14.32
CA GLY A 67 6.65 0.41 14.62
C GLY A 67 7.05 -0.76 13.73
N TYR A 68 6.36 -0.99 12.61
CA TYR A 68 6.84 -1.97 11.61
C TYR A 68 8.22 -1.57 11.06
N ASP A 69 9.05 -2.56 10.72
CA ASP A 69 10.39 -2.35 10.16
C ASP A 69 10.36 -2.38 8.64
N THR A 70 9.52 -3.25 8.08
CA THR A 70 9.34 -3.39 6.64
C THR A 70 7.87 -3.58 6.32
N ILE A 71 7.40 -2.88 5.30
CA ILE A 71 6.05 -3.04 4.77
C ILE A 71 6.11 -3.48 3.31
N PHE A 72 5.26 -4.43 2.96
CA PHE A 72 5.06 -4.87 1.59
C PHE A 72 3.83 -4.19 0.99
N VAL A 73 4.04 -3.40 -0.07
CA VAL A 73 2.95 -2.85 -0.87
C VAL A 73 2.23 -3.97 -1.60
N GLU A 74 0.92 -4.12 -1.37
CA GLU A 74 0.10 -5.11 -2.08
C GLU A 74 -0.19 -4.65 -3.52
N LEU A 75 0.30 -5.41 -4.50
CA LEU A 75 0.11 -5.18 -5.93
C LEU A 75 -0.90 -6.21 -6.47
N GLY A 76 -2.13 -5.77 -6.72
CA GLY A 76 -3.23 -6.59 -7.21
C GLY A 76 -4.52 -5.78 -7.35
N TRP A 77 -5.68 -6.43 -7.38
CA TRP A 77 -7.02 -5.78 -7.48
C TRP A 77 -7.17 -4.70 -8.55
N HIS A 78 -6.43 -4.81 -9.65
CA HIS A 78 -6.36 -3.78 -10.70
C HIS A 78 -5.97 -2.38 -10.18
N HIS A 79 -5.28 -2.31 -9.04
CA HIS A 79 -4.74 -1.07 -8.51
C HIS A 79 -3.61 -0.54 -9.39
N ASP A 80 -3.42 0.78 -9.35
CA ASP A 80 -2.29 1.45 -10.00
C ASP A 80 -0.99 1.18 -9.23
N THR A 81 -0.11 0.37 -9.83
CA THR A 81 1.17 -0.02 -9.25
C THR A 81 2.04 1.18 -8.87
N GLN A 82 2.12 2.21 -9.72
CA GLN A 82 2.99 3.37 -9.47
C GLN A 82 2.50 4.18 -8.27
N LYS A 83 1.19 4.40 -8.18
CA LYS A 83 0.58 5.13 -7.07
C LYS A 83 0.77 4.43 -5.73
N HIS A 84 0.55 3.12 -5.67
CA HIS A 84 0.72 2.36 -4.44
C HIS A 84 2.19 2.27 -4.00
N ILE A 85 3.12 2.15 -4.97
CA ILE A 85 4.56 2.26 -4.68
C ILE A 85 4.91 3.65 -4.17
N ALA A 86 4.38 4.73 -4.77
CA ALA A 86 4.65 6.10 -4.33
C ALA A 86 4.20 6.33 -2.87
N LEU A 87 3.06 5.76 -2.46
CA LEU A 87 2.59 5.81 -1.07
C LEU A 87 3.52 5.01 -0.12
N CYS A 88 3.85 3.76 -0.46
CA CYS A 88 4.63 2.89 0.41
C CYS A 88 6.10 3.32 0.50
N ARG A 89 6.77 3.53 -0.65
CA ARG A 89 8.16 3.98 -0.72
C ARG A 89 8.32 5.38 -0.11
N GLY A 90 7.35 6.28 -0.31
CA GLY A 90 7.36 7.60 0.33
C GLY A 90 7.37 7.51 1.85
N ALA A 91 6.47 6.69 2.42
CA ALA A 91 6.46 6.44 3.86
C ALA A 91 7.77 5.82 4.36
N ALA A 92 8.28 4.80 3.66
CA ALA A 92 9.52 4.11 4.03
C ALA A 92 10.74 5.05 3.99
N THR A 93 10.90 5.80 2.89
CA THR A 93 12.03 6.72 2.66
C THR A 93 12.08 7.79 3.75
N VAL A 94 10.95 8.43 4.02
CA VAL A 94 10.88 9.53 4.98
C VAL A 94 11.08 9.04 6.42
N GLN A 95 10.58 7.85 6.75
CA GLN A 95 10.74 7.26 8.09
C GLN A 95 12.02 6.43 8.24
N GLN A 96 12.88 6.38 7.22
CA GLN A 96 14.14 5.60 7.18
C GLN A 96 13.93 4.11 7.47
N LYS A 97 12.96 3.52 6.78
CA LYS A 97 12.55 2.13 6.90
C LYS A 97 12.72 1.39 5.57
N ASP A 98 12.74 0.07 5.64
CA ASP A 98 12.83 -0.81 4.48
C ASP A 98 11.43 -1.03 3.91
N TRP A 99 11.31 -1.36 2.63
CA TRP A 99 10.01 -1.70 2.02
C TRP A 99 10.16 -2.76 0.93
N GLY A 100 9.06 -3.38 0.55
CA GLY A 100 9.02 -4.32 -0.56
C GLY A 100 7.67 -4.32 -1.24
N SER A 101 7.50 -5.21 -2.22
CA SER A 101 6.21 -5.50 -2.83
C SER A 101 5.76 -6.93 -2.56
N ILE A 102 4.45 -7.11 -2.47
CA ILE A 102 3.81 -8.41 -2.45
C ILE A 102 2.74 -8.44 -3.54
N ILE A 103 2.95 -9.27 -4.55
CA ILE A 103 2.02 -9.46 -5.67
C ILE A 103 0.93 -10.43 -5.21
N VAL A 104 -0.30 -9.95 -5.26
CA VAL A 104 -1.52 -10.67 -4.88
C VAL A 104 -2.41 -10.85 -6.11
N TRP A 105 -3.53 -11.54 -5.94
CA TRP A 105 -4.49 -11.79 -7.02
C TRP A 105 -5.18 -10.49 -7.49
N ASN A 106 -5.66 -10.47 -8.74
CA ASN A 106 -6.49 -9.41 -9.28
C ASN A 106 -7.94 -9.55 -8.80
N ASP A 107 -8.49 -10.74 -8.90
CA ASP A 107 -9.83 -11.02 -8.42
C ASP A 107 -9.91 -12.39 -7.76
N ILE A 108 -10.83 -12.52 -6.80
CA ILE A 108 -11.20 -13.79 -6.19
C ILE A 108 -12.71 -13.97 -6.26
N ASP A 109 -13.11 -15.20 -6.56
CA ASP A 109 -14.47 -15.67 -6.39
C ASP A 109 -14.79 -15.76 -4.89
N ARG A 110 -15.30 -14.67 -4.32
CA ARG A 110 -15.60 -14.56 -2.89
C ARG A 110 -16.68 -15.51 -2.42
N GLU A 111 -17.64 -15.86 -3.28
CA GLU A 111 -18.68 -16.82 -2.91
C GLU A 111 -18.10 -18.22 -2.67
N ASN A 112 -17.15 -18.64 -3.52
CA ASN A 112 -16.48 -19.92 -3.36
C ASN A 112 -15.39 -19.90 -2.29
N ASP A 113 -14.71 -18.76 -2.07
CA ASP A 113 -13.79 -18.58 -0.95
C ASP A 113 -14.48 -18.81 0.41
N GLN A 114 -15.67 -18.24 0.64
CA GLN A 114 -16.46 -18.47 1.85
C GLN A 114 -16.87 -19.95 2.05
N ARG A 115 -16.83 -20.75 0.99
CA ARG A 115 -17.11 -22.20 0.99
C ARG A 115 -15.83 -23.04 1.03
N ASN A 116 -14.68 -22.43 1.26
CA ASN A 116 -13.36 -23.06 1.29
C ASN A 116 -12.97 -23.72 -0.05
N ASP A 117 -13.38 -23.10 -1.15
CA ASP A 117 -13.02 -23.44 -2.55
C ASP A 117 -12.57 -22.18 -3.31
N PRO A 118 -11.57 -21.43 -2.81
CA PRO A 118 -11.27 -20.12 -3.35
C PRO A 118 -10.73 -20.22 -4.78
N ARG A 119 -11.29 -19.41 -5.68
CA ARG A 119 -10.86 -19.28 -7.09
C ARG A 119 -10.53 -17.84 -7.39
N GLY A 120 -9.79 -17.60 -8.47
CA GLY A 120 -9.42 -16.25 -8.86
C GLY A 120 -8.44 -16.23 -10.01
N ASP A 121 -7.93 -15.05 -10.30
CA ASP A 121 -6.90 -14.82 -11.29
C ASP A 121 -5.83 -13.85 -10.77
N TYR A 122 -4.59 -14.04 -11.21
CA TYR A 122 -3.54 -13.03 -11.12
C TYR A 122 -3.56 -12.14 -12.36
N LYS A 123 -2.81 -11.03 -12.28
CA LYS A 123 -2.26 -10.37 -13.46
C LYS A 123 -1.60 -11.40 -14.38
N THR A 124 -1.64 -11.16 -15.69
CA THR A 124 -0.95 -12.00 -16.67
C THR A 124 0.56 -12.07 -16.39
N GLY A 125 1.28 -13.04 -16.97
CA GLY A 125 2.72 -13.15 -16.78
C GLY A 125 3.46 -11.83 -17.10
N PRO A 126 3.24 -11.20 -18.27
CA PRO A 126 3.84 -9.91 -18.61
C PRO A 126 3.53 -8.79 -17.60
N GLU A 127 2.29 -8.68 -17.13
CA GLU A 127 1.91 -7.66 -16.15
C GLU A 127 2.58 -7.93 -14.78
N MET A 128 2.67 -9.19 -14.35
CA MET A 128 3.40 -9.58 -13.14
C MET A 128 4.90 -9.27 -13.28
N LEU A 129 5.49 -9.53 -14.46
CA LEU A 129 6.88 -9.17 -14.74
C LEU A 129 7.11 -7.66 -14.60
N ASP A 130 6.21 -6.86 -15.16
CA ASP A 130 6.29 -5.40 -15.08
C ASP A 130 6.23 -4.93 -13.62
N ASP A 131 5.33 -5.48 -12.79
CA ASP A 131 5.28 -5.17 -11.35
C ASP A 131 6.61 -5.52 -10.63
N MET A 132 7.19 -6.68 -10.93
CA MET A 132 8.47 -7.11 -10.35
C MET A 132 9.63 -6.18 -10.76
N LEU A 133 9.70 -5.83 -12.05
CA LEU A 133 10.71 -4.90 -12.58
C LEU A 133 10.54 -3.51 -11.99
N ILE A 134 9.33 -2.97 -11.97
CA ILE A 134 9.03 -1.66 -11.38
C ILE A 134 9.43 -1.62 -9.91
N SER A 135 9.09 -2.66 -9.14
CA SER A 135 9.47 -2.76 -7.72
C SER A 135 11.00 -2.72 -7.55
N TYR A 136 11.72 -3.51 -8.34
CA TYR A 136 13.18 -3.58 -8.31
C TYR A 136 13.84 -2.25 -8.69
N GLU A 137 13.36 -1.61 -9.75
CA GLU A 137 13.87 -0.32 -10.22
C GLU A 137 13.56 0.83 -9.25
N ALA A 138 12.46 0.74 -8.50
CA ALA A 138 12.10 1.67 -7.44
C ALA A 138 12.85 1.42 -6.11
N GLY A 139 13.59 0.32 -5.99
CA GLY A 139 14.41 -0.01 -4.82
C GLY A 139 13.68 -0.79 -3.73
N ALA A 140 12.71 -1.64 -4.10
CA ALA A 140 12.10 -2.60 -3.18
C ALA A 140 13.11 -3.67 -2.75
N ASP A 141 13.32 -3.83 -1.44
CA ASP A 141 14.24 -4.85 -0.89
C ASP A 141 13.68 -6.28 -1.05
N TYR A 142 12.36 -6.39 -1.19
CA TYR A 142 11.63 -7.64 -1.33
C TYR A 142 10.62 -7.56 -2.48
N VAL A 143 10.49 -8.67 -3.20
CA VAL A 143 9.41 -8.92 -4.16
C VAL A 143 8.85 -10.30 -3.86
N ILE A 144 7.65 -10.35 -3.31
CA ILE A 144 6.99 -11.58 -2.85
C ILE A 144 5.83 -11.89 -3.80
N VAL A 145 5.67 -13.15 -4.18
CA VAL A 145 4.46 -13.62 -4.87
C VAL A 145 3.62 -14.39 -3.86
N PHE A 146 2.46 -13.88 -3.51
CA PHE A 146 1.60 -14.49 -2.50
C PHE A 146 0.68 -15.52 -3.15
N ASN A 147 1.04 -16.81 -3.09
CA ASN A 147 0.44 -17.95 -3.79
C ASN A 147 -0.94 -18.39 -3.25
N TYR A 148 -1.89 -17.47 -3.18
CA TYR A 148 -3.30 -17.67 -2.86
C TYR A 148 -4.16 -16.94 -3.90
N PRO A 149 -5.37 -17.42 -4.25
CA PRO A 149 -6.07 -18.62 -3.76
C PRO A 149 -5.49 -19.94 -4.25
N THR A 150 -5.93 -21.05 -3.66
CA THR A 150 -5.49 -22.40 -4.00
C THR A 150 -6.56 -23.16 -4.79
N ASP A 151 -6.51 -23.09 -6.11
CA ASP A 151 -7.38 -23.83 -7.03
C ASP A 151 -6.54 -24.79 -7.91
N PRO A 152 -6.80 -26.11 -7.89
CA PRO A 152 -7.73 -26.80 -6.99
C PRO A 152 -7.27 -26.76 -5.52
N PRO A 153 -8.18 -26.99 -4.55
CA PRO A 153 -7.83 -27.01 -3.13
C PRO A 153 -6.62 -27.90 -2.81
N GLY A 154 -5.63 -27.32 -2.14
CA GLY A 154 -4.37 -28.00 -1.80
C GLY A 154 -3.28 -27.94 -2.87
N ASN A 155 -3.49 -27.22 -3.98
CA ASN A 155 -2.42 -26.89 -4.91
C ASN A 155 -1.36 -26.00 -4.21
N PRO A 156 -0.09 -26.45 -4.09
CA PRO A 156 0.94 -25.68 -3.39
C PRO A 156 1.35 -24.39 -4.11
N TYR A 157 0.92 -24.21 -5.35
CA TYR A 157 1.24 -23.06 -6.19
C TYR A 157 0.09 -22.06 -6.34
N GLY A 158 -0.99 -22.27 -5.59
CA GLY A 158 -2.16 -21.40 -5.69
C GLY A 158 -2.84 -21.52 -7.06
N ILE A 159 -3.13 -20.38 -7.67
CA ILE A 159 -3.63 -20.23 -9.05
C ILE A 159 -2.53 -19.83 -10.05
N LEU A 160 -1.25 -19.92 -9.66
CA LEU A 160 -0.14 -19.63 -10.57
C LEU A 160 -0.11 -20.66 -11.71
N THR A 161 0.23 -20.17 -12.90
CA THR A 161 0.35 -20.93 -14.14
C THR A 161 1.82 -21.00 -14.57
N ASP A 162 2.14 -21.86 -15.55
CA ASP A 162 3.49 -21.96 -16.13
C ASP A 162 4.01 -20.60 -16.62
N GLU A 163 3.13 -19.75 -17.17
CA GLU A 163 3.47 -18.40 -17.61
C GLU A 163 3.99 -17.53 -16.46
N HIS A 164 3.40 -17.64 -15.26
CA HIS A 164 3.85 -16.91 -14.08
C HIS A 164 5.23 -17.40 -13.62
N PHE A 165 5.49 -18.71 -13.68
CA PHE A 165 6.80 -19.25 -13.33
C PHE A 165 7.90 -18.83 -14.31
N ASP A 166 7.57 -18.77 -15.61
CA ASP A 166 8.50 -18.30 -16.64
C ASP A 166 8.92 -16.85 -16.38
N VAL A 167 7.98 -15.97 -16.02
CA VAL A 167 8.32 -14.57 -15.74
C VAL A 167 9.05 -14.36 -14.40
N ILE A 168 8.79 -15.18 -13.39
CA ILE A 168 9.59 -15.17 -12.14
C ILE A 168 11.05 -15.55 -12.46
N GLN A 169 11.26 -16.56 -13.32
CA GLN A 169 12.60 -16.94 -13.76
C GLN A 169 13.25 -15.84 -14.62
N GLN A 170 12.47 -15.17 -15.48
CA GLN A 170 12.94 -14.05 -16.28
C GLN A 170 13.37 -12.89 -15.38
N PHE A 171 12.57 -12.51 -14.39
CA PHE A 171 12.89 -11.47 -13.41
C PHE A 171 14.16 -11.81 -12.63
N TRP A 172 14.28 -13.03 -12.12
CA TRP A 172 15.50 -13.50 -11.47
C TRP A 172 16.73 -13.33 -12.38
N SER A 173 16.63 -13.77 -13.62
CA SER A 173 17.71 -13.64 -14.61
C SER A 173 18.06 -12.19 -14.91
N TYR A 174 17.05 -11.32 -14.96
CA TYR A 174 17.20 -9.88 -15.17
C TYR A 174 17.95 -9.21 -14.02
N MET A 175 17.56 -9.44 -12.75
CA MET A 175 18.25 -8.87 -11.59
C MET A 175 19.74 -9.26 -11.55
N GLN A 176 20.03 -10.52 -11.86
CA GLN A 176 21.42 -11.02 -11.89
C GLN A 176 22.27 -10.38 -12.99
N GLN A 177 21.65 -9.99 -14.12
CA GLN A 177 22.33 -9.38 -15.25
C GLN A 177 22.37 -7.85 -15.17
N ASN A 178 21.45 -7.24 -14.41
CA ASN A 178 21.27 -5.80 -14.30
C ASN A 178 21.29 -5.32 -12.84
N PRO A 179 22.30 -5.67 -12.03
CA PRO A 179 22.36 -5.26 -10.63
C PRO A 179 22.40 -3.73 -10.44
N GLN A 180 22.87 -2.99 -11.45
CA GLN A 180 22.88 -1.53 -11.46
C GLN A 180 21.49 -0.90 -11.62
N ASP A 181 20.48 -1.67 -12.02
CA ASP A 181 19.13 -1.17 -12.22
C ASP A 181 18.34 -1.15 -10.90
N TYR A 182 18.84 -1.80 -9.84
CA TYR A 182 18.27 -1.75 -8.50
C TYR A 182 18.21 -0.31 -7.99
N GLY A 183 17.01 0.16 -7.65
CA GLY A 183 16.81 1.51 -7.13
C GLY A 183 17.27 2.62 -8.08
N LYS A 184 17.37 2.34 -9.40
CA LYS A 184 17.78 3.35 -10.39
C LYS A 184 16.81 4.52 -10.48
N THR A 185 15.55 4.30 -10.10
CA THR A 185 14.51 5.32 -10.12
C THR A 185 14.25 5.83 -8.71
N GLN A 186 15.01 6.84 -8.33
CA GLN A 186 14.84 7.54 -7.06
C GLN A 186 13.74 8.60 -7.17
N ALA A 187 13.02 8.82 -6.07
CA ALA A 187 12.05 9.89 -5.97
C ALA A 187 12.73 11.27 -6.07
N GLN A 188 12.13 12.16 -6.83
CA GLN A 188 12.59 13.54 -7.04
C GLN A 188 11.61 14.55 -6.44
N ALA A 189 10.32 14.20 -6.46
CA ALA A 189 9.24 15.03 -5.96
C ALA A 189 8.42 14.27 -4.92
N ALA A 190 7.84 15.01 -3.98
CA ALA A 190 6.85 14.50 -3.03
C ALA A 190 5.54 15.27 -3.13
N LEU A 191 4.43 14.53 -3.23
CA LEU A 191 3.10 15.04 -2.92
C LEU A 191 2.86 14.89 -1.41
N VAL A 192 2.64 16.00 -0.72
CA VAL A 192 2.40 16.04 0.72
C VAL A 192 0.91 16.13 1.01
N LEU A 193 0.34 15.06 1.55
CA LEU A 193 -1.05 14.96 2.01
C LEU A 193 -1.24 15.65 3.36
N PRO A 194 -2.48 16.06 3.72
CA PRO A 194 -2.75 16.61 5.04
C PRO A 194 -2.39 15.60 6.14
N GLU A 195 -1.94 16.10 7.29
CA GLU A 195 -1.67 15.26 8.46
C GLU A 195 -2.90 14.40 8.80
N ASN A 196 -2.67 13.12 9.11
CA ASN A 196 -3.71 12.14 9.49
C ASN A 196 -4.75 11.81 8.41
N TYR A 197 -4.55 12.23 7.16
CA TYR A 197 -5.51 12.02 6.07
C TYR A 197 -5.41 10.59 5.49
N ALA A 198 -5.62 9.57 6.33
CA ALA A 198 -5.40 8.17 6.01
C ALA A 198 -6.27 7.69 4.84
N TRP A 199 -5.76 7.86 3.63
CA TRP A 199 -6.51 7.65 2.41
C TRP A 199 -5.73 6.73 1.49
N GLY A 200 -6.30 5.57 1.17
CA GLY A 200 -5.65 4.57 0.33
C GLY A 200 -5.53 4.98 -1.15
N MET A 201 -6.21 6.07 -1.54
CA MET A 201 -6.22 6.61 -2.90
C MET A 201 -6.53 5.55 -3.96
N ARG A 202 -7.37 4.56 -3.66
CA ARG A 202 -7.72 3.50 -4.62
C ARG A 202 -8.59 4.06 -5.76
N HIS A 203 -9.52 4.94 -5.39
CA HIS A 203 -10.37 5.72 -6.29
C HIS A 203 -10.69 7.08 -5.65
N VAL A 204 -11.24 8.03 -6.41
CA VAL A 204 -11.56 9.37 -5.91
C VAL A 204 -12.59 9.36 -4.77
N ASP A 205 -13.49 8.38 -4.76
CA ASP A 205 -14.49 8.20 -3.71
C ASP A 205 -14.02 7.29 -2.56
N ASP A 206 -12.71 7.03 -2.47
CA ASP A 206 -12.17 6.10 -1.46
C ASP A 206 -12.36 6.68 -0.05
N ARG A 207 -12.52 5.78 0.93
CA ARG A 207 -12.81 6.15 2.31
C ARG A 207 -11.54 6.55 3.05
N ILE A 208 -11.66 7.59 3.87
CA ILE A 208 -10.61 8.05 4.78
C ILE A 208 -10.74 7.27 6.09
N TRP A 209 -9.64 6.69 6.56
CA TRP A 209 -9.57 5.71 7.67
C TRP A 209 -10.51 4.50 7.51
N GLY A 210 -11.06 4.25 6.31
CA GLY A 210 -12.09 3.24 6.08
C GLY A 210 -13.48 3.59 6.65
N TYR A 211 -13.62 4.68 7.39
CA TYR A 211 -14.88 5.09 8.03
C TYR A 211 -15.58 6.20 7.24
N TRP A 212 -14.86 7.27 6.93
CA TRP A 212 -15.43 8.47 6.33
C TRP A 212 -15.40 8.38 4.81
N GLY A 213 -16.47 8.82 4.16
CA GLY A 213 -16.45 9.03 2.71
C GLY A 213 -15.44 10.12 2.31
N PRO A 214 -15.30 10.39 1.00
CA PRO A 214 -14.49 11.52 0.52
C PRO A 214 -15.00 12.84 1.13
N ASP A 215 -14.09 13.75 1.44
CA ASP A 215 -14.41 15.08 1.94
C ASP A 215 -14.14 16.16 0.87
N GLU A 216 -14.18 17.44 1.24
CA GLU A 216 -13.90 18.54 0.33
C GLU A 216 -12.49 18.55 -0.30
N LEU A 217 -11.53 17.80 0.26
CA LEU A 217 -10.14 17.72 -0.20
C LEU A 217 -9.92 16.60 -1.21
N SER A 218 -10.71 15.51 -1.13
CA SER A 218 -10.50 14.30 -1.93
C SER A 218 -10.37 14.56 -3.42
N GLU A 219 -11.28 15.33 -4.03
CA GLU A 219 -11.24 15.58 -5.48
C GLU A 219 -10.00 16.39 -5.89
N GLN A 220 -9.62 17.39 -5.09
CA GLN A 220 -8.43 18.20 -5.34
C GLN A 220 -7.16 17.34 -5.24
N ILE A 221 -7.02 16.57 -4.16
CA ILE A 221 -5.87 15.69 -3.93
C ILE A 221 -5.77 14.65 -5.03
N TRP A 222 -6.90 14.04 -5.41
CA TRP A 222 -6.95 13.06 -6.50
C TRP A 222 -6.42 13.64 -7.81
N ASN A 223 -6.98 14.77 -8.25
CA ASN A 223 -6.59 15.39 -9.51
C ASN A 223 -5.12 15.80 -9.50
N LEU A 224 -4.65 16.36 -8.39
CA LEU A 224 -3.23 16.69 -8.22
C LEU A 224 -2.35 15.44 -8.29
N SER A 225 -2.74 14.36 -7.61
CA SER A 225 -1.97 13.12 -7.61
C SER A 225 -1.88 12.51 -9.01
N GLN A 226 -2.98 12.50 -9.78
CA GLN A 226 -2.97 12.01 -11.16
C GLN A 226 -1.99 12.82 -12.03
N ASN A 227 -2.07 14.17 -11.95
CA ASN A 227 -1.17 15.04 -12.71
C ASN A 227 0.31 14.82 -12.34
N LEU A 228 0.60 14.64 -11.06
CA LEU A 228 1.97 14.41 -10.59
C LEU A 228 2.47 13.02 -10.95
N LEU A 229 1.61 11.99 -10.92
CA LEU A 229 1.95 10.65 -11.41
C LEU A 229 2.22 10.67 -12.92
N ASP A 230 1.43 11.40 -13.71
CA ASP A 230 1.69 11.58 -15.14
C ASP A 230 3.02 12.31 -15.40
N GLN A 231 3.37 13.27 -14.55
CA GLN A 231 4.58 14.08 -14.70
C GLN A 231 5.85 13.38 -14.25
N TYR A 232 5.82 12.70 -13.10
CA TYR A 232 7.00 12.15 -12.44
C TYR A 232 7.04 10.61 -12.47
N GLY A 233 5.91 9.93 -12.67
CA GLY A 233 5.80 8.48 -12.61
C GLY A 233 6.38 7.93 -11.31
N LEU A 234 7.27 6.94 -11.44
CA LEU A 234 8.02 6.35 -10.33
C LEU A 234 9.00 7.30 -9.63
N ALA A 235 9.21 8.52 -10.12
CA ALA A 235 9.99 9.55 -9.42
C ALA A 235 9.14 10.41 -8.46
N LEU A 236 7.86 10.08 -8.27
CA LEU A 236 6.99 10.67 -7.25
C LEU A 236 6.95 9.78 -6.01
N ASP A 237 7.05 10.40 -4.83
CA ASP A 237 6.56 9.82 -3.58
C ASP A 237 5.31 10.56 -3.10
N ILE A 238 4.45 9.85 -2.35
CA ILE A 238 3.30 10.44 -1.68
C ILE A 238 3.49 10.24 -0.17
N VAL A 239 3.48 11.35 0.57
CA VAL A 239 3.86 11.41 1.99
C VAL A 239 2.84 12.26 2.76
N TYR A 240 2.98 12.34 4.08
CA TYR A 240 2.09 13.10 4.95
C TYR A 240 2.80 14.32 5.56
N ASP A 241 2.05 15.38 5.82
CA ASP A 241 2.53 16.60 6.51
C ASP A 241 2.74 16.34 8.02
N ASP A 242 3.77 15.55 8.36
CA ASP A 242 4.15 15.24 9.73
C ASP A 242 5.43 16.00 10.11
N GLN A 243 5.33 16.87 11.11
CA GLN A 243 6.44 17.74 11.54
C GLN A 243 7.63 16.97 12.12
N ASN A 244 7.45 15.72 12.53
CA ASN A 244 8.54 14.88 13.03
C ASN A 244 9.44 14.36 11.88
N TYR A 245 8.97 14.49 10.64
CA TYR A 245 9.62 13.93 9.46
C TYR A 245 9.86 15.00 8.38
N PRO A 246 10.89 15.85 8.54
CA PRO A 246 11.18 16.93 7.60
C PRO A 246 11.62 16.41 6.22
N LEU A 247 11.09 17.03 5.16
CA LEU A 247 11.25 16.57 3.77
C LEU A 247 12.36 17.28 2.97
N THR A 248 12.90 18.40 3.48
CA THR A 248 13.72 19.35 2.71
C THR A 248 15.05 18.80 2.19
N ASP A 249 15.56 17.74 2.81
CA ASP A 249 16.82 17.10 2.40
C ASP A 249 16.60 15.77 1.66
N ILE A 250 15.34 15.38 1.46
CA ILE A 250 14.94 14.12 0.83
C ILE A 250 14.50 14.35 -0.62
N TYR A 251 13.68 15.37 -0.85
CA TYR A 251 13.08 15.66 -2.15
C TYR A 251 13.55 17.00 -2.72
N THR A 252 13.70 17.05 -4.05
CA THR A 252 14.03 18.30 -4.75
C THR A 252 12.81 19.20 -4.88
N GLU A 253 11.65 18.60 -5.12
CA GLU A 253 10.37 19.30 -5.25
C GLU A 253 9.39 18.80 -4.18
N ILE A 254 8.79 19.72 -3.42
CA ILE A 254 7.81 19.42 -2.37
C ILE A 254 6.53 20.14 -2.71
N ILE A 255 5.46 19.37 -2.96
CA ILE A 255 4.20 19.87 -3.47
C ILE A 255 3.11 19.52 -2.48
N TYR A 256 2.56 20.52 -1.80
CA TYR A 256 1.50 20.31 -0.82
C TYR A 256 0.16 20.13 -1.53
N TRP A 257 -0.73 19.32 -0.95
CA TRP A 257 -2.09 19.06 -1.44
C TRP A 257 -2.89 20.33 -1.79
N ASN A 258 -2.65 21.43 -1.09
CA ASN A 258 -3.34 22.71 -1.28
C ASN A 258 -2.69 23.62 -2.33
N SER A 259 -1.67 23.12 -3.05
CA SER A 259 -0.98 23.88 -4.09
C SER A 259 -1.91 24.04 -5.29
N THR A 260 -2.18 25.28 -5.68
CA THR A 260 -2.85 25.61 -6.94
C THR A 260 -1.78 25.55 -8.03
N GLY A 261 -1.59 24.37 -8.63
CA GLY A 261 -0.73 24.21 -9.82
C GLY A 261 -1.11 25.18 -10.94
#